data_AF-A0A832EKA0-F1
#
_entry.id   AF-A0A832EKA0-F1
#
_cell.length_a   1.000
_cell.length_b   1.000
_cell.length_c   1.000
_cell.angle_alpha   90.00
_cell.angle_beta   90.00
_cell.angle_gamma   90.00
#
_symmetry.space_group_name_H-M   'P 1'
#
loop_
_entity.id
_entity.type
_entity.pdbx_description
1 polymer ?
#
loop_
_entity_poly.entity_id
_entity_poly.type
_entity_poly.pdbx_seq_one_letter_code
_entity_poly.pdbx_strand_id
1 'polypeptide(L)'
;MVTQQDIEALRRFVAQYTPFETNPEEFRRYAVRTFLFAKEAHRHGIQLPETFQPLDPVHTHVALAEAYLDGVLHDYALDPVVIESYYKAHFEEFVTQGEALKHNGPIPEEAMVPLESAKEKIEQTLRAYMRQKISSQVFQDLVKRYHVSGDFSYDE
;
A
#
# COMPACT_ATOMS: atom_id res chain seq x y z
N MET A 1 4.20 -13.93 19.20
CA MET A 1 3.30 -13.11 20.04
C MET A 1 3.93 -11.73 20.08
N VAL A 2 3.22 -10.65 19.74
CA VAL A 2 3.77 -9.28 19.83
C VAL A 2 3.85 -8.92 21.32
N THR A 3 5.02 -8.55 21.80
CA THR A 3 5.24 -8.23 23.22
C THR A 3 5.06 -6.74 23.48
N GLN A 4 4.92 -6.35 24.75
CA GLN A 4 4.87 -4.93 25.13
C GLN A 4 6.19 -4.21 24.82
N GLN A 5 7.33 -4.91 24.86
CA GLN A 5 8.64 -4.36 24.50
C GLN A 5 8.72 -4.03 23.01
N ASP A 6 8.12 -4.85 22.15
CA ASP A 6 8.06 -4.61 20.70
C ASP A 6 7.27 -3.33 20.39
N ILE A 7 6.15 -3.12 21.09
CA ILE A 7 5.32 -1.92 20.97
C ILE A 7 6.09 -0.68 21.43
N GLU A 8 6.82 -0.75 22.54
CA GLU A 8 7.62 0.37 23.04
C GLU A 8 8.80 0.72 22.12
N ALA A 9 9.48 -0.29 21.56
CA ALA A 9 10.56 -0.09 20.59
C ALA A 9 10.06 0.64 19.35
N LEU A 10 8.90 0.23 18.83
CA LEU A 10 8.29 0.86 17.67
C LEU A 10 7.77 2.28 17.98
N ARG A 11 7.24 2.51 19.18
CA ARG A 11 6.86 3.85 19.65
C ARG A 11 8.07 4.79 19.68
N ARG A 12 9.22 4.32 20.16
CA ARG A 12 10.46 5.12 20.22
C ARG A 12 10.99 5.44 18.82
N PHE A 13 10.98 4.46 17.91
CA PHE A 13 11.34 4.65 16.52
C PHE A 13 10.49 5.75 15.87
N VAL A 14 9.16 5.62 15.91
CA VAL A 14 8.27 6.59 15.27
C VAL A 14 8.37 7.97 15.94
N ALA A 15 8.51 8.06 17.27
CA ALA A 15 8.72 9.34 17.96
C ALA A 15 10.05 10.03 17.58
N GLN A 16 11.08 9.25 17.19
CA GLN A 16 12.36 9.78 16.75
C GLN A 16 12.32 10.32 15.31
N TYR A 17 11.48 9.74 14.46
CA TYR A 17 11.43 10.05 13.01
C TYR A 17 10.17 10.81 12.57
N THR A 18 9.19 11.01 13.46
CA THR A 18 7.94 11.73 13.15
C THR A 18 7.56 12.67 14.31
N PRO A 19 7.36 13.98 14.06
CA PRO A 19 7.16 14.99 15.11
C PRO A 19 5.72 15.06 15.68
N PHE A 20 4.85 14.08 15.44
CA PHE A 20 3.44 14.16 15.82
C PHE A 20 3.12 13.38 17.11
N GLU A 21 2.42 14.02 18.05
CA GLU A 21 1.75 13.36 19.17
C GLU A 21 0.57 12.53 18.66
N THR A 22 0.80 11.25 18.38
CA THR A 22 -0.25 10.31 17.95
C THR A 22 -0.89 9.63 19.16
N ASN A 23 -2.18 9.29 19.09
CA ASN A 23 -2.90 8.61 20.17
C ASN A 23 -2.22 7.25 20.48
N PRO A 24 -1.94 6.89 21.76
CA PRO A 24 -1.36 5.62 22.14
C PRO A 24 -2.04 4.37 21.55
N GLU A 25 -3.36 4.42 21.32
CA GLU A 25 -4.11 3.30 20.71
C GLU A 25 -3.80 3.15 19.22
N GLU A 26 -3.71 4.24 18.48
CA GLU A 26 -3.32 4.25 17.06
C GLU A 26 -1.89 3.74 16.88
N PHE A 27 -0.99 4.14 17.78
CA PHE A 27 0.37 3.61 17.83
C PHE A 27 0.41 2.11 18.04
N ARG A 28 -0.38 1.60 19.00
CA ARG A 28 -0.46 0.18 19.27
C ARG A 28 -0.96 -0.59 18.05
N ARG A 29 -2.00 -0.08 17.39
CA ARG A 29 -2.54 -0.66 16.15
C ARG A 29 -1.49 -0.67 15.03
N TYR A 30 -0.80 0.44 14.82
CA TYR A 30 0.27 0.54 13.82
C TYR A 30 1.40 -0.46 14.12
N ALA A 31 1.84 -0.56 15.38
CA ALA A 31 2.85 -1.52 15.80
C ALA A 31 2.44 -2.95 15.49
N VAL A 32 1.25 -3.36 15.94
CA VAL A 32 0.73 -4.72 15.70
C VAL A 32 0.64 -5.00 14.21
N ARG A 33 0.15 -4.05 13.40
CA ARG A 33 0.10 -4.20 11.94
C ARG A 33 1.49 -4.44 11.35
N THR A 34 2.46 -3.59 11.67
CA THR A 34 3.84 -3.72 11.17
C THR A 34 4.43 -5.07 11.53
N PHE A 35 4.28 -5.53 12.78
CA PHE A 35 4.81 -6.83 13.19
C PHE A 35 4.11 -8.01 12.52
N LEU A 36 2.79 -7.97 12.35
CA LEU A 36 2.06 -9.03 11.65
C LEU A 36 2.46 -9.11 10.19
N PHE A 37 2.64 -7.97 9.53
CA PHE A 37 3.05 -7.92 8.12
C PHE A 37 4.49 -8.39 7.96
N ALA A 38 5.42 -7.93 8.81
CA ALA A 38 6.81 -8.40 8.79
C ALA A 38 6.92 -9.91 9.06
N LYS A 39 6.10 -10.44 9.99
CA LYS A 39 6.02 -11.87 10.26
C LYS A 39 5.52 -12.64 9.04
N GLU A 40 4.52 -12.11 8.34
CA GLU A 40 4.02 -12.72 7.12
C GLU A 40 5.06 -12.62 5.99
N ALA A 41 5.78 -11.51 5.87
CA ALA A 41 6.90 -11.36 4.95
C ALA A 41 7.94 -12.49 5.11
N HIS A 42 8.34 -12.77 6.35
CA HIS A 42 9.24 -13.88 6.67
C HIS A 42 8.66 -15.24 6.29
N ARG A 43 7.37 -15.47 6.56
CA ARG A 43 6.68 -16.72 6.21
C ARG A 43 6.66 -16.96 4.69
N HIS A 44 6.55 -15.89 3.90
CA HIS A 44 6.58 -15.94 2.43
C HIS A 44 8.00 -15.92 1.86
N GLY A 45 9.04 -15.84 2.70
CA GLY A 45 10.42 -15.80 2.26
C GLY A 45 10.81 -14.50 1.55
N ILE A 46 10.10 -13.40 1.80
CA ILE A 46 10.44 -12.08 1.26
C ILE A 46 11.78 -11.64 1.83
N GLN A 47 12.68 -11.26 0.94
CA GLN A 47 14.02 -10.75 1.26
C GLN A 47 14.10 -9.27 0.94
N LEU A 48 14.73 -8.50 1.81
CA LEU A 48 15.05 -7.11 1.54
C LEU A 48 16.22 -7.02 0.55
N PRO A 49 16.31 -5.95 -0.27
CA PRO A 49 17.44 -5.74 -1.17
C PRO A 49 18.78 -5.79 -0.43
N GLU A 50 19.83 -6.30 -1.07
CA GLU A 50 21.18 -6.33 -0.49
C GLU A 50 21.72 -4.94 -0.14
N THR A 51 21.20 -3.90 -0.80
CA THR A 51 21.52 -2.48 -0.55
C THR A 51 20.83 -1.91 0.69
N PHE A 52 19.91 -2.64 1.31
CA PHE A 52 19.19 -2.18 2.50
C PHE A 52 20.11 -2.17 3.73
N GLN A 53 20.30 -0.98 4.30
CA GLN A 53 21.04 -0.81 5.55
C GLN A 53 20.05 -0.46 6.68
N PRO A 54 19.80 -1.39 7.63
CA PRO A 54 18.91 -1.10 8.74
C PRO A 54 19.50 -0.03 9.65
N LEU A 55 18.69 0.96 10.03
CA LEU A 55 19.07 1.96 11.02
C LEU A 55 18.99 1.38 12.45
N ASP A 56 18.03 0.48 12.66
CA ASP A 56 17.79 -0.28 13.87
C ASP A 56 16.94 -1.52 13.54
N PRO A 57 16.67 -2.42 14.52
CA PRO A 57 15.86 -3.62 14.28
C PRO A 57 14.40 -3.33 13.87
N VAL A 58 13.83 -2.19 14.28
CA VAL A 58 12.47 -1.80 13.90
C VAL A 58 12.42 -1.40 12.43
N HIS A 59 13.46 -0.73 11.91
CA HIS A 59 13.55 -0.38 10.49
C HIS A 59 13.45 -1.63 9.60
N THR A 60 14.08 -2.73 9.98
CA THR A 60 13.95 -4.02 9.26
C THR A 60 12.50 -4.52 9.23
N HIS A 61 11.79 -4.44 10.35
CA HIS A 61 10.38 -4.85 10.42
C HIS A 61 9.48 -3.95 9.58
N VAL A 62 9.72 -2.64 9.57
CA VAL A 62 8.98 -1.70 8.71
C VAL A 62 9.22 -2.04 7.24
N ALA A 63 10.48 -2.20 6.83
CA ALA A 63 10.82 -2.53 5.44
C ALA A 63 10.22 -3.87 4.98
N LEU A 64 10.23 -4.89 5.84
CA LEU A 64 9.60 -6.19 5.55
C LEU A 64 8.09 -6.08 5.46
N ALA A 65 7.47 -5.29 6.34
CA ALA A 65 6.03 -5.06 6.32
C ALA A 65 5.59 -4.34 5.04
N GLU A 66 6.36 -3.36 4.60
CA GLU A 66 6.13 -2.65 3.34
C GLU A 66 6.31 -3.57 2.13
N ALA A 67 7.40 -4.33 2.07
CA ALA A 67 7.64 -5.29 0.99
C ALA A 67 6.53 -6.34 0.88
N TYR A 68 6.01 -6.83 2.02
CA TYR A 68 4.86 -7.72 2.03
C TYR A 68 3.59 -7.06 1.50
N LEU A 69 3.27 -5.85 1.98
CA LEU A 69 2.08 -5.14 1.50
C LEU A 69 2.18 -4.81 0.01
N ASP A 70 3.35 -4.43 -0.49
CA ASP A 70 3.57 -4.14 -1.90
C ASP A 70 3.38 -5.40 -2.76
N GLY A 71 3.84 -6.56 -2.30
CA GLY A 71 3.56 -7.85 -2.94
C GLY A 71 2.06 -8.14 -2.98
N VAL A 72 1.36 -7.97 -1.85
CA VAL A 72 -0.10 -8.17 -1.79
C VAL A 72 -0.86 -7.21 -2.72
N LEU A 73 -0.42 -5.96 -2.84
CA LEU A 73 -1.03 -4.98 -3.75
C LEU A 73 -0.77 -5.33 -5.21
N HIS A 74 0.44 -5.78 -5.53
CA HIS A 74 0.80 -6.22 -6.88
C HIS A 74 -0.08 -7.40 -7.31
N ASP A 75 -0.25 -8.39 -6.44
CA ASP A 75 -1.05 -9.58 -6.70
C ASP A 75 -2.57 -9.33 -6.61
N TYR A 76 -2.99 -8.17 -6.12
CA TYR A 76 -4.41 -7.83 -6.04
C TYR A 76 -5.01 -7.71 -7.44
N ALA A 77 -5.93 -8.62 -7.76
CA ALA A 77 -6.60 -8.66 -9.04
C ALA A 77 -7.52 -7.44 -9.21
N LEU A 78 -7.23 -6.64 -10.23
CA LEU A 78 -8.10 -5.57 -10.69
C LEU A 78 -9.07 -6.11 -11.73
N ASP A 79 -10.35 -5.78 -11.57
CA ASP A 79 -11.36 -6.11 -12.58
C ASP A 79 -11.04 -5.34 -13.87
N PRO A 80 -10.94 -6.00 -15.04
CA PRO A 80 -10.73 -5.34 -16.33
C PRO A 80 -11.71 -4.19 -16.58
N VAL A 81 -12.96 -4.32 -16.11
CA VAL A 81 -14.00 -3.29 -16.26
C VAL A 81 -13.63 -2.02 -15.49
N VAL A 82 -12.98 -2.13 -14.33
CA VAL A 82 -12.52 -0.98 -13.55
C VAL A 82 -11.39 -0.25 -14.28
N ILE A 83 -10.45 -1.00 -14.88
CA ILE A 83 -9.36 -0.43 -15.68
C ILE A 83 -9.92 0.34 -16.88
N GLU A 84 -10.84 -0.27 -17.64
CA GLU A 84 -11.49 0.38 -18.78
C GLU A 84 -12.30 1.62 -18.37
N SER A 85 -13.00 1.55 -17.24
CA SER A 85 -13.80 2.67 -16.74
C SER A 85 -12.91 3.84 -16.31
N TYR A 86 -11.79 3.56 -15.63
CA TYR A 86 -10.81 4.58 -15.26
C TYR A 86 -10.25 5.27 -16.51
N TYR A 87 -9.83 4.49 -17.51
CA TYR A 87 -9.29 5.02 -18.76
C TYR A 87 -10.29 5.95 -19.48
N LYS A 88 -11.58 5.59 -19.52
CA LYS A 88 -12.63 6.41 -20.13
C LYS A 88 -12.97 7.66 -19.31
N ALA A 89 -12.93 7.55 -17.98
CA ALA A 89 -13.27 8.64 -17.06
C ALA A 89 -12.16 9.71 -16.95
N HIS A 90 -10.90 9.30 -17.15
CA HIS A 90 -9.71 10.14 -17.03
C HIS A 90 -8.94 10.19 -18.37
N PHE A 91 -9.66 10.26 -19.48
CA PHE A 91 -9.10 10.19 -20.83
C PHE A 91 -8.05 11.29 -21.07
N GLU A 92 -8.20 12.45 -20.43
CA GLU A 92 -7.28 13.59 -20.48
C GLU A 92 -5.85 13.25 -20.05
N GLU A 93 -5.67 12.27 -19.14
CA GLU A 93 -4.36 11.81 -18.70
C GLU A 93 -3.64 10.95 -19.77
N PHE A 94 -4.37 10.51 -20.78
CA PHE A 94 -3.93 9.56 -21.80
C PHE A 94 -3.95 10.18 -23.20
N VAL A 95 -4.00 11.50 -23.30
CA VAL A 95 -3.87 12.22 -24.58
C VAL A 95 -2.39 12.42 -24.89
N THR A 96 -1.98 12.13 -26.13
CA THR A 96 -0.60 12.38 -26.57
C THR A 96 -0.23 13.87 -26.46
N GLN A 97 0.96 14.15 -25.94
CA GLN A 97 1.42 15.52 -25.68
C GLN A 97 1.43 16.32 -27.00
N GLY A 98 0.65 17.41 -27.04
CA GLY A 98 0.52 18.29 -28.18
C GLY A 98 -0.84 18.26 -28.88
N GLU A 99 -1.66 17.23 -28.67
CA GLU A 99 -3.05 17.19 -29.18
C GLU A 99 -4.06 17.74 -28.15
N ALA A 100 -3.82 17.52 -26.86
CA ALA A 100 -4.62 18.09 -25.76
C ALA A 100 -4.70 19.63 -25.79
N LEU A 101 -3.72 20.30 -26.42
CA LEU A 101 -3.65 21.76 -26.53
C LEU A 101 -4.25 22.31 -27.85
N LYS A 102 -4.62 21.46 -28.81
CA LYS A 102 -5.03 21.87 -30.17
C LYS A 102 -6.52 21.71 -30.45
N HIS A 103 -7.25 20.97 -29.61
CA HIS A 103 -8.65 20.64 -29.86
C HIS A 103 -9.59 21.37 -28.90
N ASN A 104 -10.52 22.17 -29.45
CA ASN A 104 -11.67 22.75 -28.74
C ASN A 104 -12.93 21.86 -28.82
N GLY A 105 -12.77 20.58 -29.17
CA GLY A 105 -13.84 19.61 -29.43
C GLY A 105 -13.47 18.19 -28.97
N PRO A 106 -14.27 17.14 -29.29
CA PRO A 106 -13.98 15.78 -28.88
C PRO A 106 -12.62 15.31 -29.41
N ILE A 107 -11.86 14.64 -28.55
CA ILE A 107 -10.50 14.17 -28.85
C ILE A 107 -10.58 12.97 -29.82
N PRO A 108 -9.81 12.97 -30.93
CA PRO A 108 -9.76 11.83 -31.85
C PRO A 108 -9.23 10.57 -31.16
N GLU A 109 -9.69 9.39 -31.54
CA GLU A 109 -9.23 8.12 -30.95
C GLU A 109 -7.75 7.85 -31.25
N GLU A 110 -7.25 8.36 -32.39
CA GLU A 110 -5.85 8.27 -32.78
C GLU A 110 -4.91 9.12 -31.90
N ALA A 111 -5.46 10.14 -31.23
CA ALA A 111 -4.74 11.00 -30.30
C ALA A 111 -4.51 10.34 -28.93
N MET A 112 -5.26 9.27 -28.65
CA MET A 112 -5.28 8.57 -27.38
C MET A 112 -4.14 7.56 -27.30
N VAL A 113 -3.47 7.52 -26.15
CA VAL A 113 -2.53 6.44 -25.81
C VAL A 113 -3.32 5.14 -25.69
N PRO A 114 -3.00 4.08 -26.45
CA PRO A 114 -3.75 2.83 -26.39
C PRO A 114 -3.89 2.28 -24.97
N LEU A 115 -5.06 1.72 -24.64
CA LEU A 115 -5.34 1.17 -23.31
C LEU A 115 -4.27 0.18 -22.84
N GLU A 116 -3.80 -0.70 -23.73
CA GLU A 116 -2.74 -1.68 -23.42
C GLU A 116 -1.44 -1.02 -22.95
N SER A 117 -1.10 0.14 -23.52
CA SER A 117 0.08 0.93 -23.13
C SER A 117 -0.14 1.73 -21.84
N ALA A 118 -1.38 2.12 -21.56
CA ALA A 118 -1.75 2.86 -20.35
C ALA A 118 -2.02 1.95 -19.14
N LYS A 119 -2.28 0.66 -19.38
CA LYS A 119 -2.77 -0.31 -18.39
C LYS A 119 -1.92 -0.35 -17.14
N GLU A 120 -0.61 -0.50 -17.27
CA GLU A 120 0.30 -0.60 -16.12
C GLU A 120 0.21 0.64 -15.22
N LYS A 121 0.20 1.84 -15.81
CA LYS A 121 0.05 3.09 -15.06
C LYS A 121 -1.30 3.16 -14.34
N ILE A 122 -2.38 2.79 -15.02
CA ILE A 122 -3.73 2.77 -14.43
C ILE A 122 -3.78 1.80 -13.25
N GLU A 123 -3.25 0.58 -13.42
CA GLU A 123 -3.24 -0.42 -12.36
C GLU A 123 -2.43 0.06 -11.14
N GLN A 124 -1.28 0.70 -11.35
CA GLN A 124 -0.47 1.29 -10.27
C GLN A 124 -1.27 2.37 -9.52
N THR A 125 -1.94 3.27 -10.25
CA THR A 125 -2.77 4.33 -9.67
C THR A 125 -3.93 3.74 -8.85
N LEU A 126 -4.67 2.78 -9.41
CA LEU A 126 -5.79 2.12 -8.73
C LEU A 126 -5.34 1.37 -7.47
N ARG A 127 -4.22 0.64 -7.53
CA ARG A 127 -3.63 -0.04 -6.36
C ARG A 127 -3.20 0.96 -5.29
N ALA A 128 -2.66 2.12 -5.67
CA ALA A 128 -2.32 3.18 -4.73
C ALA A 128 -3.55 3.72 -4.00
N TYR A 129 -4.64 3.99 -4.72
CA TYR A 129 -5.91 4.43 -4.11
C TYR A 129 -6.50 3.40 -3.15
N MET A 130 -6.39 2.12 -3.48
CA MET A 130 -6.91 1.03 -2.64
C MET A 130 -5.96 0.59 -1.53
N ARG A 131 -4.73 1.13 -1.46
CA ARG A 131 -3.69 0.69 -0.51
C ARG A 131 -4.20 0.64 0.92
N GLN A 132 -4.90 1.67 1.37
CA GLN A 132 -5.44 1.72 2.72
C GLN A 132 -6.49 0.63 2.95
N LYS A 133 -7.45 0.48 2.04
CA LYS A 133 -8.52 -0.53 2.12
C LYS A 133 -7.95 -1.96 2.14
N ILE A 134 -7.04 -2.27 1.22
CA ILE A 134 -6.40 -3.59 1.13
C ILE A 134 -5.54 -3.83 2.37
N SER A 135 -4.75 -2.85 2.81
CA SER A 135 -3.96 -2.95 4.05
C SER A 135 -4.84 -3.26 5.26
N SER A 136 -5.98 -2.57 5.41
CA SER A 136 -6.94 -2.80 6.50
C SER A 136 -7.53 -4.21 6.44
N GLN A 137 -7.95 -4.68 5.27
CA GLN A 137 -8.49 -6.02 5.09
C GLN A 137 -7.45 -7.11 5.44
N VAL A 138 -6.24 -6.99 4.87
CA VAL A 138 -5.14 -7.92 5.13
C VAL A 138 -4.78 -7.94 6.61
N PHE A 139 -4.79 -6.78 7.27
CA PHE A 139 -4.56 -6.69 8.70
C PHE A 139 -5.61 -7.46 9.51
N GLN A 140 -6.90 -7.31 9.19
CA GLN A 140 -7.96 -8.08 9.87
C GLN A 140 -7.79 -9.59 9.67
N ASP A 141 -7.42 -10.02 8.46
CA ASP A 141 -7.18 -11.43 8.17
C ASP A 141 -6.00 -11.99 8.96
N LEU A 142 -4.92 -11.22 9.10
CA LEU A 142 -3.75 -11.61 9.90
C LEU A 142 -4.06 -11.61 11.40
N VAL A 143 -4.83 -10.66 11.91
CA VAL A 143 -5.29 -10.64 13.31
C VAL A 143 -6.06 -11.93 13.63
N LYS A 144 -6.99 -12.33 12.76
CA LYS A 144 -7.73 -13.59 12.88
C LYS A 144 -6.80 -14.81 12.81
N ARG A 145 -5.93 -14.87 11.80
CA ARG A 145 -4.99 -15.99 11.59
C ARG A 145 -4.05 -16.21 12.77
N TYR A 146 -3.56 -15.12 13.38
CA TYR A 146 -2.60 -15.16 14.48
C TYR A 146 -3.23 -15.09 15.86
N HIS A 147 -4.57 -15.10 15.96
CA HIS A 147 -5.31 -15.04 17.22
C HIS A 147 -4.85 -13.90 18.13
N VAL A 148 -4.65 -12.71 17.56
CA VAL A 148 -4.21 -11.55 18.33
C VAL A 148 -5.37 -11.01 19.16
N SER A 149 -5.25 -11.08 20.49
CA SER A 149 -6.26 -10.59 21.42
C SER A 149 -6.24 -9.06 21.53
N GLY A 150 -7.35 -8.40 21.15
CA GLY A 150 -7.54 -6.95 21.24
C GLY A 150 -8.65 -6.49 20.28
N ASP A 151 -9.33 -5.40 20.60
CA ASP A 151 -10.31 -4.80 19.69
C ASP A 151 -9.56 -4.00 18.61
N PHE A 152 -9.59 -4.49 17.38
CA PHE A 152 -8.88 -3.89 16.23
C PHE A 152 -9.83 -3.55 15.08
N SER A 153 -11.13 -3.43 15.36
CA SER A 153 -12.16 -3.07 14.38
C SER A 153 -11.83 -1.75 13.65
N TYR A 154 -12.13 -1.70 12.35
CA TYR A 154 -12.17 -0.44 11.61
C TYR A 154 -13.61 0.03 11.66
N ASP A 155 -13.86 1.24 12.18
CA ASP A 155 -15.07 1.97 11.82
C ASP A 155 -14.95 2.27 10.31
N GLU A 156 -15.96 1.86 9.56
CA GLU A 156 -16.06 1.99 8.10
C GLU A 156 -16.07 3.44 7.61
#